data_AF-A0A947MUC5-F1
#
_entry.id   AF-A0A947MUC5-F1
#
_cell.length_a   1.000
_cell.length_b   1.000
_cell.length_c   1.000
_cell.angle_alpha   90.00
_cell.angle_beta   90.00
_cell.angle_gamma   90.00
#
_symmetry.space_group_name_H-M   'P 1'
#
loop_
_entity.id
_entity.type
_entity.pdbx_description
1 polymer ?
#
loop_
_entity_poly.entity_id
_entity_poly.type
_entity_poly.pdbx_seq_one_letter_code
_entity_poly.pdbx_strand_id
1 'polypeptide(L)'
;MVTRETPRAAKMASALAWLLAALLLAGAGCRTAEEKHLEASLALYSQALEVLEKNAGNPNEGLAALTKLEEDSREQRTAMRTEFAAALEKLDETQRKAFSDEAKTRSDPLRAKLDAATKRYPEDRRPRIRQLLNQLLR
;
A
#
# COMPACT_ATOMS: atom_id res chain seq x y z
N MET A 1 36.61 25.87 47.88
CA MET A 1 36.76 26.48 46.54
C MET A 1 36.01 25.63 45.52
N VAL A 2 35.01 26.24 44.91
CA VAL A 2 34.30 25.99 43.64
C VAL A 2 34.61 24.70 42.86
N THR A 3 33.55 23.93 42.61
CA THR A 3 33.36 22.86 41.61
C THR A 3 33.59 23.35 40.17
N ARG A 4 34.27 22.58 39.31
CA ARG A 4 34.03 22.61 37.85
C ARG A 4 34.18 21.25 37.20
N GLU A 5 33.02 20.72 36.82
CA GLU A 5 32.82 19.67 35.84
C GLU A 5 33.36 20.08 34.46
N THR A 6 33.81 19.13 33.66
CA THR A 6 34.02 19.32 32.21
C THR A 6 33.29 18.23 31.43
N PRO A 7 32.25 18.57 30.64
CA PRO A 7 31.57 17.61 29.78
C PRO A 7 32.20 17.64 28.38
N ARG A 8 33.11 16.70 28.09
CA ARG A 8 33.63 16.49 26.72
C ARG A 8 32.84 15.47 25.90
N ALA A 9 31.89 14.75 26.52
CA ALA A 9 31.10 13.70 25.86
C ALA A 9 29.82 14.22 25.15
N ALA A 10 29.38 15.45 25.43
CA ALA A 10 28.08 15.95 24.95
C ALA A 10 28.07 16.40 23.47
N LYS A 11 29.23 16.59 22.84
CA LYS A 11 29.29 17.17 21.48
C LYS A 11 29.16 16.14 20.36
N MET A 12 29.47 14.86 20.60
CA MET A 12 29.33 13.82 19.57
C MET A 12 27.93 13.22 19.49
N ALA A 13 27.20 13.17 20.61
CA ALA A 13 25.81 12.70 20.63
C ALA A 13 24.86 13.65 19.87
N SER A 14 25.18 14.96 19.84
CA SER A 14 24.35 15.96 19.16
C SER A 14 24.40 15.82 17.64
N ALA A 15 25.57 15.62 17.04
CA ALA A 15 25.70 15.49 15.59
C ALA A 15 24.97 14.26 15.03
N LEU A 16 24.95 13.14 15.78
CA LEU A 16 24.24 11.92 15.39
C LEU A 16 22.71 12.11 15.48
N ALA A 17 22.24 12.84 16.51
CA ALA A 17 20.82 13.14 16.69
C ALA A 17 20.28 14.08 15.59
N TRP A 18 21.09 15.02 15.10
CA TRP A 18 20.72 15.89 13.98
C TRP A 18 20.66 15.14 12.64
N LEU A 19 21.53 14.16 12.41
CA LEU A 19 21.48 13.29 11.22
C LEU A 19 20.25 12.36 11.21
N LEU A 20 19.88 11.80 12.36
CA LEU A 20 18.66 11.02 12.53
C LEU A 20 17.40 11.88 12.38
N ALA A 21 17.39 13.10 12.92
CA ALA A 21 16.29 14.03 12.77
C ALA A 21 16.11 14.51 11.31
N ALA A 22 17.20 14.73 10.57
CA ALA A 22 17.16 15.08 9.16
C ALA A 22 16.64 13.93 8.28
N LEU A 23 16.96 12.67 8.62
CA LEU A 23 16.38 11.50 7.95
C LEU A 23 14.87 11.36 8.23
N LEU A 24 14.42 11.71 9.44
CA LEU A 24 13.01 11.68 9.83
C LEU A 24 12.20 12.86 9.27
N LEU A 25 12.80 14.04 9.11
CA LEU A 25 12.12 15.24 8.58
C LEU A 25 11.97 15.23 7.05
N ALA A 26 12.77 14.45 6.33
CA ALA A 26 12.57 14.21 4.89
C ALA A 26 11.30 13.36 4.59
N GLY A 27 10.72 12.69 5.60
CA GLY A 27 9.56 11.81 5.45
C GLY A 27 8.19 12.50 5.44
N ALA A 28 8.08 13.81 5.71
CA ALA A 28 6.79 14.45 5.98
C ALA A 28 6.17 15.22 4.79
N GLY A 29 6.82 15.31 3.62
CA GLY A 29 6.34 16.20 2.55
C GLY A 29 6.41 15.69 1.11
N CYS A 30 7.16 14.64 0.82
CA CYS A 30 7.28 14.10 -0.54
C CYS A 30 7.19 12.57 -0.48
N ARG A 31 5.98 12.02 -0.70
CA ARG A 31 5.83 10.58 -0.95
C ARG A 31 6.62 10.22 -2.21
N THR A 32 7.43 9.17 -2.12
CA THR A 32 8.19 8.65 -3.26
C THR A 32 7.22 8.13 -4.33
N ALA A 33 7.70 7.91 -5.55
CA ALA A 33 6.84 7.43 -6.64
C ALA A 33 6.24 6.06 -6.29
N GLU A 34 7.05 5.17 -5.72
CA GLU A 34 6.66 3.82 -5.30
C GLU A 34 5.57 3.87 -4.23
N GLU A 35 5.70 4.79 -3.25
CA GLU A 35 4.72 4.99 -2.19
C GLU A 35 3.37 5.48 -2.75
N LYS A 36 3.37 6.39 -3.73
CA LYS A 36 2.14 6.82 -4.41
C LYS A 36 1.46 5.66 -5.13
N HIS A 37 2.22 4.79 -5.79
CA HIS A 37 1.67 3.61 -6.45
C HIS A 37 1.15 2.58 -5.46
N LEU A 38 1.84 2.37 -4.34
CA LEU A 38 1.36 1.51 -3.26
C LEU A 38 0.03 2.02 -2.69
N GLU A 39 -0.07 3.31 -2.37
CA GLU A 39 -1.32 3.93 -1.89
C GLU A 39 -2.47 3.78 -2.88
N ALA A 40 -2.22 4.01 -4.16
CA ALA A 40 -3.25 3.85 -5.19
C ALA A 40 -3.67 2.38 -5.36
N SER A 41 -2.74 1.42 -5.19
CA SER A 41 -3.08 -0.01 -5.13
C SER A 41 -3.96 -0.32 -3.91
N LEU A 42 -3.58 0.14 -2.72
CA LEU A 42 -4.34 -0.05 -1.48
C LEU A 42 -5.74 0.60 -1.53
N ALA A 43 -5.88 1.72 -2.26
CA ALA A 43 -7.17 2.33 -2.53
C ALA A 43 -8.07 1.39 -3.35
N LEU A 44 -7.54 0.69 -4.37
CA LEU A 44 -8.30 -0.31 -5.14
C LEU A 44 -8.71 -1.51 -4.28
N TYR A 45 -7.83 -1.99 -3.40
CA TYR A 45 -8.19 -3.02 -2.40
C TYR A 45 -9.39 -2.58 -1.55
N SER A 46 -9.36 -1.33 -1.07
CA SER A 46 -10.40 -0.77 -0.20
C SER A 46 -11.72 -0.58 -0.95
N GLN A 47 -11.67 -0.06 -2.19
CA GLN A 47 -12.86 0.11 -3.04
C GLN A 47 -13.50 -1.24 -3.39
N ALA A 48 -12.69 -2.24 -3.72
CA ALA A 48 -13.18 -3.59 -3.98
C ALA A 48 -13.85 -4.21 -2.73
N LEU A 49 -13.25 -4.01 -1.55
CA LEU A 49 -13.85 -4.44 -0.29
C LEU A 49 -15.20 -3.78 -0.07
N GLU A 50 -15.26 -2.45 -0.23
CA GLU A 50 -16.48 -1.67 -0.05
C GLU A 50 -17.59 -2.13 -0.99
N VAL A 51 -17.27 -2.43 -2.26
CA VAL A 51 -18.22 -3.01 -3.22
C VAL A 51 -18.75 -4.34 -2.72
N LEU A 52 -17.89 -5.24 -2.26
CA LEU A 52 -18.31 -6.56 -1.77
C LEU A 52 -19.13 -6.47 -0.47
N GLU A 53 -18.79 -5.55 0.42
CA GLU A 53 -19.50 -5.37 1.69
C GLU A 53 -20.87 -4.72 1.50
N LYS A 54 -20.95 -3.65 0.70
CA LYS A 54 -22.22 -2.97 0.40
C LYS A 54 -23.23 -3.87 -0.30
N ASN A 55 -22.74 -4.81 -1.11
CA ASN A 55 -23.58 -5.68 -1.94
C ASN A 55 -23.65 -7.13 -1.42
N ALA A 56 -23.27 -7.39 -0.17
CA ALA A 56 -23.31 -8.75 0.39
C ALA A 56 -24.72 -9.38 0.38
N GLY A 57 -25.77 -8.56 0.44
CA GLY A 57 -27.17 -9.00 0.32
C GLY A 57 -27.69 -9.11 -1.12
N ASN A 58 -26.97 -8.56 -2.11
CA ASN A 58 -27.34 -8.62 -3.52
C ASN A 58 -26.13 -9.01 -4.40
N PRO A 59 -25.88 -10.32 -4.57
CA PRO A 59 -24.70 -10.81 -5.27
C PRO A 59 -24.58 -10.33 -6.73
N ASN A 60 -25.70 -10.11 -7.42
CA ASN A 60 -25.71 -9.66 -8.81
C ASN A 60 -25.27 -8.20 -8.92
N GLU A 61 -25.75 -7.32 -8.03
CA GLU A 61 -25.31 -5.93 -7.96
C GLU A 61 -23.84 -5.83 -7.57
N GLY A 62 -23.39 -6.65 -6.61
CA GLY A 62 -21.98 -6.69 -6.23
C GLY A 62 -21.07 -7.09 -7.37
N LEU A 63 -21.50 -8.07 -8.18
CA LEU A 63 -20.74 -8.49 -9.36
C LEU A 63 -20.71 -7.40 -10.45
N ALA A 64 -21.84 -6.74 -10.69
CA ALA A 64 -21.92 -5.65 -11.66
C ALA A 64 -21.06 -4.45 -11.22
N ALA A 65 -21.12 -4.07 -9.95
CA ALA A 65 -20.31 -3.00 -9.37
C ALA A 65 -18.82 -3.31 -9.41
N LEU A 66 -18.42 -4.56 -9.13
CA LEU A 66 -17.01 -4.97 -9.21
C LEU A 66 -16.52 -5.01 -10.66
N THR A 67 -17.38 -5.41 -11.60
CA THR A 67 -17.06 -5.36 -13.04
C THR A 67 -16.84 -3.92 -13.49
N LYS A 68 -17.75 -3.01 -13.12
CA LYS A 68 -17.61 -1.59 -13.42
C LYS A 68 -16.34 -0.99 -12.81
N LEU A 69 -16.01 -1.35 -11.57
CA LEU A 69 -14.76 -0.92 -10.94
C LEU A 69 -13.52 -1.42 -11.70
N GLU A 70 -13.55 -2.64 -12.23
CA GLU A 70 -12.46 -3.19 -13.07
C GLU A 70 -12.28 -2.39 -14.36
N GLU A 71 -13.40 -2.07 -15.03
CA GLU A 71 -13.45 -1.31 -16.28
C GLU A 71 -12.97 0.14 -16.07
N ASP A 72 -13.58 0.85 -15.12
CA ASP A 72 -13.28 2.26 -14.82
C ASP A 72 -11.82 2.46 -14.39
N SER A 73 -11.23 1.47 -13.73
CA SER A 73 -9.83 1.54 -13.27
C SER A 73 -8.81 0.98 -14.26
N ARG A 74 -9.22 0.34 -15.37
CA ARG A 74 -8.31 -0.42 -16.24
C ARG A 74 -7.19 0.42 -16.83
N GLU A 75 -7.52 1.59 -17.38
CA GLU A 75 -6.52 2.48 -17.99
C GLU A 75 -5.55 3.03 -16.95
N GLN A 76 -6.09 3.53 -15.83
CA GLN A 76 -5.28 4.03 -14.72
C GLN A 76 -4.32 2.96 -14.19
N ARG A 77 -4.79 1.72 -14.00
CA ARG A 77 -3.95 0.62 -13.52
C ARG A 77 -2.86 0.25 -14.52
N THR A 78 -3.15 0.32 -15.82
CA THR A 78 -2.16 0.05 -16.87
C THR A 78 -1.05 1.11 -16.86
N ALA A 79 -1.41 2.39 -16.74
CA ALA A 79 -0.45 3.48 -16.60
C ALA A 79 0.38 3.32 -15.31
N MET A 80 -0.30 3.10 -14.18
CA MET A 80 0.36 2.90 -12.88
C MET A 80 1.36 1.75 -12.88
N ARG A 81 1.06 0.62 -13.52
CA ARG A 81 2.00 -0.51 -13.60
C ARG A 81 3.29 -0.15 -14.32
N THR A 82 3.17 0.59 -15.42
CA THR A 82 4.34 1.05 -16.20
C THR A 82 5.20 2.01 -15.38
N GLU A 83 4.57 3.01 -14.75
CA GLU A 83 5.26 4.00 -13.92
C GLU A 83 5.89 3.37 -12.67
N PHE A 84 5.19 2.42 -12.06
CA PHE A 84 5.66 1.72 -10.88
C PHE A 84 6.87 0.82 -11.18
N ALA A 85 6.87 0.11 -12.31
CA ALA A 85 8.04 -0.67 -12.74
C ALA A 85 9.27 0.23 -12.89
N ALA A 86 9.12 1.39 -13.55
CA ALA A 86 10.19 2.37 -13.71
C ALA A 86 10.63 3.02 -12.38
N ALA A 87 9.74 3.11 -11.39
CA ALA A 87 10.07 3.58 -10.05
C ALA A 87 10.92 2.53 -9.30
N LEU A 88 10.50 1.26 -9.34
CA LEU A 88 11.25 0.16 -8.70
C LEU A 88 12.64 -0.07 -9.29
N GLU A 89 12.86 0.23 -10.58
CA GLU A 89 14.19 0.17 -11.21
C GLU A 89 15.21 1.15 -10.60
N LYS A 90 14.73 2.25 -9.99
CA LYS A 90 15.58 3.25 -9.35
C LYS A 90 16.03 2.84 -7.94
N LEU A 91 15.39 1.82 -7.37
CA LEU A 91 15.71 1.30 -6.06
C LEU A 91 16.82 0.25 -6.16
N ASP A 92 17.72 0.25 -5.18
CA ASP A 92 18.65 -0.86 -4.97
C ASP A 92 17.93 -2.09 -4.39
N GLU A 93 18.63 -3.22 -4.30
CA GLU A 93 18.05 -4.48 -3.81
C GLU A 93 17.52 -4.38 -2.37
N THR A 94 18.23 -3.67 -1.50
CA THR A 94 17.83 -3.50 -0.09
C THR A 94 16.57 -2.65 0.01
N GLN A 95 16.50 -1.56 -0.76
CA GLN A 95 15.34 -0.69 -0.85
C GLN A 95 14.14 -1.40 -1.46
N ARG A 96 14.31 -2.17 -2.55
CA ARG A 96 13.22 -2.98 -3.14
C ARG A 96 12.69 -3.99 -2.15
N LYS A 97 13.57 -4.65 -1.39
CA LYS A 97 13.16 -5.60 -0.37
C LYS A 97 12.35 -4.92 0.74
N ALA A 98 12.86 -3.82 1.29
CA ALA A 98 12.17 -3.07 2.33
C ALA A 98 10.79 -2.59 1.85
N PHE A 99 10.72 -2.02 0.64
CA PHE A 99 9.48 -1.59 0.03
C PHE A 99 8.51 -2.77 -0.20
N SER A 100 8.98 -3.91 -0.70
CA SER A 100 8.13 -5.10 -0.88
C SER A 100 7.59 -5.64 0.45
N ASP A 101 8.41 -5.63 1.51
CA ASP A 101 8.00 -6.08 2.84
C ASP A 101 6.95 -5.13 3.45
N GLU A 102 7.10 -3.82 3.24
CA GLU A 102 6.10 -2.81 3.62
C GLU A 102 4.79 -2.96 2.82
N ALA A 103 4.89 -3.07 1.49
CA ALA A 103 3.74 -3.26 0.61
C ALA A 103 2.93 -4.51 1.00
N LYS A 104 3.62 -5.59 1.34
CA LYS A 104 3.00 -6.82 1.84
C LYS A 104 2.32 -6.59 3.19
N THR A 105 3.02 -5.98 4.14
CA THR A 105 2.49 -5.68 5.49
C THR A 105 1.18 -4.89 5.41
N ARG A 106 1.07 -3.96 4.48
CA ARG A 106 -0.12 -3.10 4.31
C ARG A 106 -1.23 -3.77 3.50
N SER A 107 -0.90 -4.59 2.51
CA SER A 107 -1.89 -5.23 1.63
C SER A 107 -2.44 -6.55 2.17
N ASP A 108 -1.68 -7.31 2.97
CA ASP A 108 -2.10 -8.61 3.52
C ASP A 108 -3.40 -8.54 4.34
N PRO A 109 -3.60 -7.55 5.24
CA PRO A 109 -4.88 -7.42 5.95
C PRO A 109 -6.07 -7.16 5.01
N LEU A 110 -5.86 -6.40 3.93
CA LEU A 110 -6.90 -6.11 2.95
C LEU A 110 -7.22 -7.34 2.10
N ARG A 111 -6.21 -8.12 1.71
CA ARG A 111 -6.38 -9.42 1.04
C ARG A 111 -7.19 -10.39 1.88
N ALA A 112 -6.87 -10.51 3.17
CA ALA A 112 -7.61 -11.35 4.09
C ALA A 112 -9.09 -10.91 4.22
N LYS A 113 -9.34 -9.60 4.28
CA LYS A 113 -10.70 -9.06 4.32
C LYS A 113 -11.45 -9.32 3.00
N LEU A 114 -10.82 -9.16 1.84
CA LEU A 114 -11.42 -9.48 0.53
C LEU A 114 -11.76 -10.97 0.42
N ASP A 115 -10.88 -11.85 0.89
CA ASP A 115 -11.16 -13.29 0.93
C ASP A 115 -12.35 -13.62 1.83
N ALA A 116 -12.43 -12.98 3.00
CA ALA A 116 -13.56 -13.13 3.90
C ALA A 116 -14.87 -12.59 3.28
N ALA A 117 -14.83 -11.41 2.64
CA ALA A 117 -15.97 -10.82 1.96
C ALA A 117 -16.44 -11.70 0.80
N THR A 118 -15.52 -12.22 0.00
CA THR A 118 -15.83 -13.13 -1.12
C THR A 118 -16.53 -14.41 -0.64
N LYS A 119 -16.17 -14.95 0.53
CA LYS A 119 -16.84 -16.14 1.10
C LYS A 119 -18.31 -15.92 1.43
N ARG A 120 -18.74 -14.68 1.64
CA ARG A 120 -20.15 -14.31 1.89
C ARG A 120 -21.02 -14.43 0.63
N TYR A 121 -20.42 -14.43 -0.55
CA TYR A 121 -21.14 -14.60 -1.81
C TYR A 121 -21.47 -16.08 -2.08
N PRO A 122 -22.55 -16.35 -2.85
CA PRO A 122 -22.91 -17.69 -3.30
C PRO A 122 -21.74 -18.39 -4.02
N GLU A 123 -21.61 -19.71 -3.82
CA GLU A 123 -20.46 -20.48 -4.28
C GLU A 123 -20.24 -20.40 -5.80
N ASP A 124 -21.32 -20.34 -6.58
CA ASP A 124 -21.31 -20.19 -8.04
C ASP A 124 -20.76 -18.84 -8.51
N ARG A 125 -20.83 -17.80 -7.66
CA ARG A 125 -20.33 -16.45 -7.98
C ARG A 125 -18.90 -16.21 -7.56
N ARG A 126 -18.40 -16.93 -6.54
CA ARG A 126 -17.05 -16.77 -5.99
C ARG A 126 -15.94 -16.86 -7.06
N PRO A 127 -15.96 -17.79 -8.04
CA PRO A 127 -14.92 -17.86 -9.07
C PRO A 127 -14.83 -16.58 -9.90
N ARG A 128 -15.98 -16.02 -10.29
CA ARG A 128 -16.02 -14.79 -11.08
C ARG A 128 -15.56 -13.57 -10.26
N ILE A 129 -15.96 -13.49 -8.99
CA ILE A 129 -15.48 -12.43 -8.08
C ILE A 129 -13.96 -12.52 -7.92
N ARG A 130 -13.41 -13.71 -7.67
CA ARG A 130 -11.94 -13.91 -7.58
C ARG A 130 -11.24 -13.53 -8.87
N GLN A 131 -11.80 -13.87 -10.03
CA GLN A 131 -11.26 -13.47 -11.32
C GLN A 131 -11.18 -11.93 -11.43
N LEU A 132 -12.27 -11.23 -11.11
CA LEU A 132 -12.33 -9.76 -11.16
C LEU A 132 -11.35 -9.12 -10.17
N LEU A 133 -11.28 -9.63 -8.93
CA LEU A 133 -10.31 -9.16 -7.94
C LEU A 133 -8.86 -9.37 -8.42
N ASN A 134 -8.55 -10.52 -9.01
CA ASN A 134 -7.24 -10.78 -9.59
C ASN A 134 -6.94 -9.87 -10.78
N GLN A 135 -7.94 -9.54 -11.60
CA GLN A 135 -7.77 -8.57 -12.66
C GLN A 135 -7.46 -7.20 -12.08
N LEU A 136 -8.25 -6.76 -11.09
CA LEU A 136 -8.18 -5.45 -10.44
C LEU A 136 -6.87 -5.21 -9.66
N LEU A 137 -6.41 -6.21 -8.90
CA LEU A 137 -5.40 -6.04 -7.84
C LEU A 137 -4.01 -6.60 -8.18
N ARG A 138 -3.81 -7.00 -9.43
CA ARG A 138 -2.54 -7.52 -9.95
C ARG A 138 -1.56 -6.42 -10.34
#